data_AF-A0A0D2KZ97-F1
#
_entry.id   AF-A0A0D2KZ97-F1
#
_cell.length_a   1.000
_cell.length_b   1.000
_cell.length_c   1.000
_cell.angle_alpha   90.00
_cell.angle_beta   90.00
_cell.angle_gamma   90.00
#
_symmetry.space_group_name_H-M   'P 1'
#
loop_
_entity.id
_entity.type
_entity.pdbx_description
1 polymer ?
#
loop_
_entity_poly.entity_id
_entity_poly.type
_entity_poly.pdbx_seq_one_letter_code
_entity_poly.pdbx_strand_id
1 'polypeptide(L)'
;PFWTVLDSAPFPIVPSPLGISRLRLSSYQFTAEDYHAYCHDCAEILRSPRAARQALMRGGILWRLAMEHASFQDVLAGPFFATTTQHQCRSFNGASDRFYIDDVLTTHEMEVICGVYYVYTGQGTQIAKKSWWP
;
A
#
# COMPACT_ATOMS: atom_id res chain seq x y z
N PRO A 1 18.80 -8.20 17.30
CA PRO A 1 17.43 -7.72 17.64
C PRO A 1 16.67 -7.37 16.35
N PHE A 2 15.46 -7.89 16.18
CA PHE A 2 14.55 -7.50 15.10
C PHE A 2 13.88 -6.17 15.48
N TRP A 3 13.91 -5.19 14.57
CA TRP A 3 13.40 -3.83 14.83
C TRP A 3 11.98 -3.64 14.31
N THR A 4 11.15 -4.68 14.34
CA THR A 4 9.89 -4.74 13.57
C THR A 4 8.88 -3.65 13.95
N VAL A 5 8.96 -3.10 15.15
CA VAL A 5 8.10 -2.01 15.64
C VAL A 5 8.92 -1.03 16.47
N LEU A 6 8.49 0.23 16.51
CA LEU A 6 9.08 1.30 17.33
C LEU A 6 8.22 1.58 18.56
N ASP A 7 8.83 1.72 19.73
CA ASP A 7 8.15 2.20 20.94
C ASP A 7 8.02 3.73 20.91
N SER A 8 6.80 4.24 21.09
CA SER A 8 6.48 5.66 21.10
C SER A 8 5.51 6.01 22.23
N ALA A 9 5.55 7.27 22.68
CA ALA A 9 4.44 7.83 23.43
C ALA A 9 3.17 7.87 22.55
N PRO A 10 1.96 7.82 23.13
CA PRO A 10 0.72 7.92 22.38
C PRO A 10 0.60 9.26 21.65
N PHE A 11 0.12 9.22 20.41
CA PHE A 11 -0.20 10.40 19.63
C PHE A 11 -1.40 10.11 18.71
N PRO A 12 -2.14 11.15 18.26
CA PRO A 12 -3.22 10.96 17.31
C PRO A 12 -2.71 10.44 15.97
N ILE A 13 -3.24 9.30 15.52
CA ILE A 13 -2.92 8.72 14.21
C ILE A 13 -3.69 9.47 13.14
N VAL A 14 -2.97 9.89 12.11
CA VAL A 14 -3.53 10.60 10.96
C VAL A 14 -3.89 9.57 9.88
N PRO A 15 -5.14 9.54 9.39
CA PRO A 15 -5.49 8.68 8.26
C PRO A 15 -4.71 9.12 7.02
N SER A 16 -4.26 8.15 6.23
CA SER A 16 -3.62 8.46 4.95
C SER A 16 -4.57 9.24 4.04
N PRO A 17 -4.07 10.24 3.31
CA PRO A 17 -4.90 10.98 2.36
C PRO A 17 -5.47 10.04 1.30
N LEU A 18 -6.66 10.37 0.79
CA LEU A 18 -7.23 9.65 -0.34
C LEU A 18 -6.33 9.86 -1.56
N GLY A 19 -5.87 8.76 -2.14
CA GLY A 19 -5.15 8.81 -3.41
C GLY A 19 -6.08 8.98 -4.60
N ILE A 20 -5.49 9.21 -5.77
CA ILE A 20 -6.25 9.44 -7.01
C ILE A 20 -6.62 8.09 -7.61
N SER A 21 -7.91 7.75 -7.59
CA SER A 21 -8.40 6.51 -8.20
C SER A 21 -8.22 6.48 -9.71
N ARG A 22 -7.76 5.35 -10.26
CA ARG A 22 -7.70 5.11 -11.71
C ARG A 22 -9.10 4.81 -12.25
N LEU A 23 -9.82 5.87 -12.61
CA LEU A 23 -11.19 5.79 -13.11
C LEU A 23 -11.22 5.53 -14.63
N ARG A 24 -12.15 4.68 -15.07
CA ARG A 24 -12.44 4.40 -16.48
C ARG A 24 -13.94 4.34 -16.73
N LEU A 25 -14.34 4.67 -17.95
CA LEU A 25 -15.73 4.58 -18.41
C LEU A 25 -16.14 3.12 -18.64
N SER A 26 -17.44 2.86 -18.68
CA SER A 26 -17.99 1.50 -18.82
C SER A 26 -17.62 0.78 -20.10
N SER A 27 -17.44 1.54 -21.19
CA SER A 27 -17.03 1.04 -22.50
C SER A 27 -15.51 0.97 -22.67
N TYR A 28 -14.73 1.28 -21.63
CA TYR A 28 -13.28 1.31 -21.74
C TYR A 28 -12.71 -0.09 -21.99
N GLN A 29 -11.90 -0.22 -23.04
CA GLN A 29 -11.17 -1.44 -23.37
C GLN A 29 -9.73 -1.28 -22.89
N PHE A 30 -9.31 -2.15 -21.99
CA PHE A 30 -7.94 -2.15 -21.50
C PHE A 30 -6.98 -2.63 -22.59
N THR A 31 -5.87 -1.94 -22.71
CA THR A 31 -4.84 -2.18 -23.73
C THR A 31 -3.54 -2.67 -23.09
N ALA A 32 -2.59 -3.08 -23.94
CA ALA A 32 -1.23 -3.36 -23.48
C ALA A 32 -0.57 -2.12 -22.84
N GLU A 33 -0.88 -0.91 -23.31
CA GLU A 33 -0.37 0.34 -22.73
C GLU A 33 -0.87 0.55 -21.29
N ASP A 34 -2.13 0.21 -20.99
CA ASP A 34 -2.64 0.26 -19.61
C ASP A 34 -1.89 -0.69 -18.68
N TYR A 35 -1.54 -1.87 -19.18
CA TYR A 35 -0.75 -2.83 -18.41
C TYR A 35 0.68 -2.31 -18.18
N HIS A 36 1.33 -1.74 -19.20
CA HIS A 36 2.64 -1.12 -19.04
C HIS A 36 2.62 0.06 -18.06
N ALA A 37 1.60 0.91 -18.12
CA ALA A 37 1.40 2.00 -17.15
C ALA A 37 1.21 1.46 -15.73
N TYR A 38 0.42 0.39 -15.58
CA TYR A 38 0.29 -0.31 -14.31
C TYR A 38 1.64 -0.82 -13.77
N CYS A 39 2.43 -1.52 -14.59
CA CYS A 39 3.73 -2.05 -14.18
C CYS A 39 4.66 -0.92 -13.72
N HIS A 40 4.66 0.20 -14.45
CA HIS A 40 5.42 1.39 -14.08
C HIS A 40 4.96 1.95 -12.72
N ASP A 41 3.66 2.17 -12.52
CA ASP A 41 3.12 2.67 -11.25
C ASP A 41 3.43 1.72 -10.07
N CYS A 42 3.31 0.42 -10.29
CA CYS A 42 3.63 -0.60 -9.29
C CYS A 42 5.10 -0.53 -8.86
N ALA A 43 6.01 -0.48 -9.84
CA ALA A 43 7.44 -0.32 -9.60
C ALA A 43 7.75 0.99 -8.87
N GLU A 44 7.08 2.09 -9.23
CA GLU A 44 7.29 3.40 -8.61
C GLU A 44 6.87 3.43 -7.13
N ILE A 45 5.78 2.74 -6.76
CA ILE A 45 5.37 2.56 -5.36
C ILE A 45 6.38 1.66 -4.63
N LEU A 46 6.75 0.51 -5.21
CA LEU A 46 7.63 -0.47 -4.58
C LEU A 46 9.09 -0.04 -4.52
N ARG A 47 9.50 0.99 -5.27
CA ARG A 47 10.79 1.66 -5.11
C ARG A 47 10.94 2.32 -3.73
N SER A 48 9.83 2.63 -3.05
CA SER A 48 9.84 3.06 -1.66
C SER A 48 10.12 1.87 -0.74
N PRO A 49 11.26 1.84 -0.01
CA PRO A 49 11.59 0.71 0.87
C PRO A 49 10.52 0.48 1.95
N ARG A 50 9.90 1.56 2.42
CA ARG A 50 8.75 1.55 3.33
C ARG A 50 7.56 0.79 2.74
N ALA A 51 7.18 1.11 1.50
CA ALA A 51 6.05 0.47 0.82
C ALA A 51 6.35 -1.00 0.51
N ALA A 52 7.55 -1.29 -0.03
CA ALA A 52 8.00 -2.65 -0.31
C ALA A 52 7.99 -3.54 0.93
N ARG A 53 8.59 -3.07 2.03
CA ARG A 53 8.57 -3.76 3.32
C ARG A 53 7.15 -4.08 3.77
N GLN A 54 6.26 -3.09 3.76
CA GLN A 54 4.88 -3.28 4.21
C GLN A 54 4.08 -4.20 3.27
N ALA A 55 4.31 -4.15 1.96
CA ALA A 55 3.72 -5.07 1.01
C ALA A 55 4.20 -6.52 1.24
N LEU A 56 5.50 -6.72 1.51
CA LEU A 56 6.06 -8.02 1.86
C LEU A 56 5.44 -8.59 3.15
N MET A 57 5.19 -7.75 4.16
CA MET A 57 4.60 -8.18 5.44
C MET A 57 3.12 -8.58 5.36
N ARG A 58 2.37 -8.13 4.34
CA ARG A 58 0.92 -8.42 4.24
C ARG A 58 0.58 -9.83 3.75
N GLY A 59 1.54 -10.54 3.15
CA GLY A 59 1.27 -11.82 2.49
C GLY A 59 0.39 -11.69 1.24
N GLY A 60 -0.17 -12.81 0.77
CA GLY A 60 -1.11 -12.81 -0.35
C GLY A 60 -0.51 -12.31 -1.67
N ILE A 61 -1.33 -11.62 -2.48
CA ILE A 61 -0.89 -11.07 -3.77
C ILE A 61 0.11 -9.91 -3.61
N LEU A 62 -0.06 -9.06 -2.59
CA LEU A 62 0.85 -7.94 -2.32
C LEU A 62 2.28 -8.43 -2.07
N TRP A 63 2.44 -9.50 -1.28
CA TRP A 63 3.75 -10.11 -1.07
C TRP A 63 4.36 -10.66 -2.37
N ARG A 64 3.57 -11.37 -3.19
CA ARG A 64 4.07 -11.93 -4.46
C ARG A 64 4.58 -10.85 -5.39
N LEU A 65 3.82 -9.77 -5.55
CA LEU A 65 4.21 -8.63 -6.40
C LEU A 65 5.41 -7.87 -5.81
N ALA A 66 5.47 -7.71 -4.49
CA ALA A 66 6.60 -7.04 -3.85
C ALA A 66 7.92 -7.82 -4.00
N MET A 67 7.89 -9.15 -4.06
CA MET A 67 9.11 -9.98 -4.23
C MET A 67 9.82 -9.74 -5.58
N GLU A 68 9.13 -9.20 -6.59
CA GLU A 68 9.77 -8.82 -7.86
C GLU A 68 10.66 -7.57 -7.73
N HIS A 69 10.44 -6.78 -6.67
CA HIS A 69 11.07 -5.48 -6.46
C HIS A 69 11.91 -5.38 -5.19
N ALA A 70 11.75 -6.31 -4.25
CA ALA A 70 12.35 -6.26 -2.92
C ALA A 70 12.76 -7.64 -2.41
N SER A 71 13.73 -7.64 -1.49
CA SER A 71 14.24 -8.86 -0.86
C SER A 71 13.45 -9.21 0.38
N PHE A 72 13.32 -10.51 0.68
CA PHE A 72 12.77 -10.96 1.95
C PHE A 72 13.47 -10.32 3.17
N GLN A 73 14.77 -10.02 3.05
CA GLN A 73 15.53 -9.38 4.13
C GLN A 73 15.02 -7.97 4.47
N ASP A 74 14.32 -7.30 3.56
CA ASP A 74 13.75 -5.97 3.79
C ASP A 74 12.64 -6.00 4.85
N VAL A 75 12.04 -7.17 5.11
CA VAL A 75 11.09 -7.39 6.22
C VAL A 75 11.76 -7.31 7.59
N LEU A 76 13.08 -7.47 7.67
CA LEU A 76 13.80 -7.38 8.95
C LEU A 76 14.13 -5.94 9.34
N ALA A 77 13.99 -4.99 8.42
CA ALA A 77 14.13 -3.58 8.70
C ALA A 77 12.98 -3.08 9.61
N GLY A 78 13.26 -2.04 10.38
CA GLY A 78 12.23 -1.37 11.20
C GLY A 78 11.46 -0.30 10.44
N PRO A 79 10.49 0.34 11.11
CA PRO A 79 9.72 1.43 10.53
C PRO A 79 10.61 2.62 10.15
N PHE A 80 10.29 3.27 9.04
CA PHE A 80 11.03 4.42 8.53
C PHE A 80 10.69 5.71 9.29
N PHE A 81 11.66 6.60 9.54
CA PHE A 81 11.45 7.85 10.31
C PHE A 81 10.26 8.73 9.86
N ALA A 82 9.82 8.61 8.61
CA ALA A 82 8.61 9.28 8.13
C ALA A 82 7.34 8.90 8.93
N THR A 83 7.24 7.69 9.49
CA THR A 83 6.06 7.28 10.27
C THR A 83 5.85 8.13 11.52
N THR A 84 6.91 8.49 12.23
CA THR A 84 6.83 9.32 13.43
C THR A 84 6.60 10.80 13.12
N THR A 85 6.99 11.26 11.92
CA THR A 85 6.82 12.67 11.54
C THR A 85 5.43 12.95 10.99
N GLN A 86 4.85 12.01 10.23
CA GLN A 86 3.56 12.17 9.58
C GLN A 86 2.38 11.58 10.36
N HIS A 87 2.66 10.84 11.45
CA HIS A 87 1.67 10.12 12.26
C HIS A 87 0.80 9.16 11.44
N GLN A 88 1.27 8.75 10.25
CA GLN A 88 0.61 7.79 9.35
C GLN A 88 1.24 6.42 9.57
N CYS A 89 0.90 5.82 10.71
CA CYS A 89 1.44 4.52 11.14
C CYS A 89 0.31 3.58 11.54
N ARG A 90 0.62 2.28 11.54
CA ARG A 90 -0.17 1.33 12.31
C ARG A 90 0.33 1.38 13.76
N SER A 91 -0.58 1.52 14.72
CA SER A 91 -0.23 1.41 16.15
C SER A 91 -0.83 0.16 16.78
N PHE A 92 -0.17 -0.30 17.83
CA PHE A 92 -0.62 -1.34 18.74
C PHE A 92 -0.45 -0.84 20.17
N ASN A 93 -1.43 -1.11 21.03
CA ASN A 93 -1.32 -0.76 22.43
C ASN A 93 -0.25 -1.64 23.11
N GLY A 94 0.77 -0.98 23.65
CA GLY A 94 1.80 -1.60 24.46
C GLY A 94 1.47 -1.58 25.95
N ALA A 95 2.40 -2.08 26.75
CA ALA A 95 2.33 -1.95 28.20
C ALA A 95 2.55 -0.48 28.60
N SER A 96 2.01 -0.08 29.76
CA SER A 96 2.30 1.22 30.39
C SER A 96 1.96 2.44 29.53
N ASP A 97 0.81 2.42 28.85
CA ASP A 97 0.30 3.54 28.04
C ASP A 97 1.27 3.98 26.93
N ARG A 98 1.92 3.00 26.29
CA ARG A 98 2.82 3.21 25.16
C ARG A 98 2.24 2.63 23.88
N PHE A 99 2.66 3.15 22.73
CA PHE A 99 2.36 2.57 21.43
C PHE A 99 3.58 1.83 20.88
N TYR A 100 3.33 0.66 20.32
CA TYR A 100 4.22 0.07 19.32
C TYR A 100 3.71 0.49 17.95
N ILE A 101 4.56 1.12 17.15
CA ILE A 101 4.19 1.62 15.82
C ILE A 101 5.00 0.95 14.72
N ASP A 102 4.39 0.79 13.55
CA ASP A 102 5.04 0.37 12.30
C ASP A 102 4.52 1.21 11.13
N ASP A 103 5.24 1.17 10.01
CA ASP A 103 4.77 1.75 8.76
C ASP A 103 3.44 1.13 8.32
N VAL A 104 2.70 1.84 7.46
CA VAL A 104 1.45 1.32 6.91
C VAL A 104 1.42 1.51 5.40
N LEU A 105 1.10 0.44 4.67
CA LEU A 105 0.75 0.55 3.25
C LEU A 105 -0.66 1.14 3.16
N THR A 106 -0.80 2.28 2.47
CA THR A 106 -2.10 2.95 2.35
C THR A 106 -3.03 2.14 1.44
N THR A 107 -4.34 2.32 1.57
CA THR A 107 -5.32 1.65 0.68
C THR A 107 -5.05 1.97 -0.78
N HIS A 108 -4.66 3.22 -1.08
CA HIS A 108 -4.34 3.61 -2.44
C HIS A 108 -3.09 2.89 -2.96
N GLU A 109 -2.03 2.79 -2.16
CA GLU A 109 -0.82 2.04 -2.54
C GLU A 109 -1.12 0.57 -2.78
N MET A 110 -1.94 -0.04 -1.93
CA MET A 110 -2.42 -1.42 -2.13
C MET A 110 -3.17 -1.56 -3.46
N GLU A 111 -4.07 -0.63 -3.77
CA GLU A 111 -4.82 -0.63 -5.02
C GLU A 111 -3.91 -0.40 -6.24
N VAL A 112 -2.89 0.44 -6.12
CA VAL A 112 -1.88 0.65 -7.17
C VAL A 112 -1.12 -0.64 -7.44
N ILE A 113 -0.54 -1.26 -6.40
CA ILE A 113 0.23 -2.50 -6.50
C ILE A 113 -0.63 -3.63 -7.07
N CYS A 114 -1.88 -3.79 -6.60
CA CYS A 114 -2.82 -4.79 -7.11
C CYS A 114 -3.38 -4.46 -8.50
N GLY A 115 -2.97 -3.36 -9.14
CA GLY A 115 -3.43 -3.01 -10.48
C GLY A 115 -4.92 -2.70 -10.56
N VAL A 116 -5.50 -2.13 -9.49
CA VAL A 116 -6.94 -1.83 -9.40
C VAL A 116 -7.30 -0.61 -10.25
N TYR A 117 -8.43 -0.73 -10.95
CA TYR A 117 -9.14 0.33 -11.65
C TYR A 117 -10.59 0.37 -11.17
N TYR A 118 -11.12 1.58 -11.12
CA TYR A 118 -12.53 1.84 -10.86
C TYR A 118 -13.20 2.05 -12.22
N VAL A 119 -14.16 1.20 -12.57
CA VAL A 119 -14.80 1.23 -13.88
C VAL A 119 -16.30 1.42 -13.70
N TYR A 120 -16.87 2.46 -14.32
CA TYR A 120 -18.32 2.60 -14.36
C TYR A 120 -18.97 1.37 -14.98
N THR A 121 -20.13 0.93 -14.49
CA THR A 121 -20.82 -0.24 -15.07
C THR A 121 -21.76 0.13 -16.21
N GLY A 122 -22.01 1.43 -16.41
CA GLY A 122 -23.04 1.94 -17.33
C GLY A 122 -24.44 1.97 -16.71
N GLN A 123 -24.59 1.55 -15.45
CA GLN A 123 -25.84 1.61 -14.69
C GLN A 123 -25.79 2.78 -13.70
N GLY A 124 -26.14 3.98 -14.17
CA GLY A 124 -26.08 5.21 -13.36
C GLY A 124 -24.67 5.50 -12.84
N THR A 125 -24.53 5.73 -11.53
CA THR A 125 -23.24 6.00 -10.87
C THR A 125 -22.57 4.75 -10.30
N GLN A 126 -23.03 3.56 -10.65
CA GLN A 126 -22.45 2.30 -10.16
C GLN A 126 -21.04 2.09 -10.73
N ILE A 127 -20.10 1.69 -9.86
CA ILE A 127 -18.70 1.42 -10.18
C ILE A 127 -18.34 0.00 -9.76
N ALA A 128 -17.60 -0.70 -10.61
CA ALA A 128 -16.95 -1.98 -10.31
C ALA A 128 -15.43 -1.79 -10.15
N LYS A 129 -14.82 -2.55 -9.24
CA LYS A 129 -13.36 -2.66 -9.17
C LYS A 129 -12.89 -3.77 -10.11
N LYS A 130 -11.92 -3.47 -10.97
CA LYS A 130 -11.22 -4.45 -11.83
C LYS A 130 -9.74 -4.42 -11.48
N SER A 131 -9.05 -5.55 -11.56
CA SER A 131 -7.62 -5.68 -11.28
C SER A 131 -6.92 -6.56 -12.29
N TRP A 132 -5.61 -6.37 -12.45
CA TRP A 132 -4.76 -7.27 -13.24
C TRP A 132 -4.49 -8.61 -12.55
N TRP A 133 -4.74 -8.69 -11.24
CA TRP A 133 -4.51 -9.88 -10.42
C TRP A 133 -5.81 -10.39 -9.77
N PRO A 134 -5.91 -11.70 -9.49
CA PRO A 134 -7.09 -12.33 -8.86
C PRO A 134 -7.36 -11.87 -7.43
#